data_AF-A0A7W7G9K8-F1
#
_entry.id   AF-A0A7W7G9K8-F1
#
_cell.length_a   1.000
_cell.length_b   1.000
_cell.length_c   1.000
_cell.angle_alpha   90.00
_cell.angle_beta   90.00
_cell.angle_gamma   90.00
#
_symmetry.space_group_name_H-M   'P 1'
#
loop_
_entity.id
_entity.type
_entity.pdbx_description
1 polymer ?
#
loop_
_entity_poly.entity_id
_entity_poly.type
_entity_poly.pdbx_seq_one_letter_code
_entity_poly.pdbx_strand_id
1 'polypeptide(L)'
;MTTAAKVIAEARADLGMRENPAGSNLVPITREFGKIPGYPGGGYGYPWCAAATSIWCKAAGLKAGTDYPHTPSTLAQYDWAKTNKRWYSTPKVGDLVLYSSNGTRAGIYHVELVEKVSTSSITTIGGNTSGSAGDGIEGNGDGCYRKTITRGNARIIGYVRPRYADASEAPEKPWDGKSYPGHLVRRGDRGAEVKAVQNMLNAFDWKLDVDADFGPSTEHAVQVFQSNHKLMPDGVVGPDTWKALAAGPLKKEPAKAPAKPPAKAPEPRTLKLKDVGDDVKAAKAKLIAAGYTYITPGTYFDAPTQVAVMDLQARRQLDLTGQIGPQTRKALSL
;
A
#
# COMPACT_ATOMS: atom_id res chain seq x y z
N MET A 1 -1.16 -21.39 -28.08
CA MET A 1 -1.88 -20.32 -27.36
C MET A 1 -1.50 -20.42 -25.88
N THR A 2 -0.93 -19.35 -25.31
CA THR A 2 -0.26 -19.38 -23.99
C THR A 2 -1.20 -18.93 -22.88
N THR A 3 -1.15 -19.60 -21.73
CA THR A 3 -2.06 -19.38 -20.60
C THR A 3 -1.35 -18.78 -19.39
N ALA A 4 -2.12 -18.18 -18.47
CA ALA A 4 -1.59 -17.70 -17.20
C ALA A 4 -0.91 -18.82 -16.39
N ALA A 5 -1.46 -20.03 -16.45
CA ALA A 5 -0.90 -21.20 -15.77
C ALA A 5 0.52 -21.55 -16.24
N LYS A 6 0.86 -21.33 -17.52
CA LYS A 6 2.22 -21.55 -18.03
C LYS A 6 3.20 -20.53 -17.48
N VAL A 7 2.84 -19.23 -17.46
CA VAL A 7 3.70 -18.19 -16.85
C VAL A 7 3.94 -18.48 -15.36
N ILE A 8 2.90 -18.92 -14.65
CA ILE A 8 3.01 -19.33 -13.25
C ILE A 8 3.92 -20.55 -13.08
N ALA A 9 3.91 -21.50 -14.02
CA ALA A 9 4.81 -22.65 -13.99
C ALA A 9 6.28 -22.22 -14.15
N GLU A 10 6.58 -21.30 -15.06
CA GLU A 10 7.93 -20.72 -15.21
C GLU A 10 8.38 -20.01 -13.94
N ALA A 11 7.51 -19.17 -13.35
CA ALA A 11 7.82 -18.48 -12.10
C ALA A 11 8.05 -19.44 -10.93
N ARG A 12 7.32 -20.56 -10.87
CA ARG A 12 7.51 -21.60 -9.85
C ARG A 12 8.84 -22.30 -9.96
N ALA A 13 9.36 -22.48 -11.18
CA ALA A 13 10.65 -23.14 -11.41
C ALA A 13 11.81 -22.33 -10.80
N ASP A 14 11.66 -21.01 -10.71
CA ASP A 14 12.67 -20.12 -10.14
C ASP A 14 12.56 -19.91 -8.62
N LEU A 15 11.54 -20.48 -7.95
CA LEU A 15 11.41 -20.36 -6.50
C LEU A 15 12.64 -20.91 -5.77
N GLY A 16 13.21 -20.12 -4.87
CA GLY A 16 14.45 -20.45 -4.18
C GLY A 16 15.72 -20.04 -4.92
N MET A 17 15.62 -19.47 -6.13
CA MET A 17 16.75 -18.78 -6.76
C MET A 17 17.30 -17.71 -5.83
N ARG A 18 18.63 -17.61 -5.77
CA ARG A 18 19.37 -16.66 -4.93
C ARG A 18 20.42 -15.94 -5.75
N GLU A 19 20.68 -14.69 -5.37
CA GLU A 19 21.79 -13.91 -5.90
C GLU A 19 23.13 -14.55 -5.51
N ASN A 20 24.08 -14.53 -6.45
CA ASN A 20 25.43 -14.99 -6.19
C ASN A 20 26.48 -14.06 -6.83
N PRO A 21 27.27 -13.32 -6.02
CA PRO A 21 27.25 -13.27 -4.54
C PRO A 21 25.96 -12.69 -3.94
N ALA A 22 25.70 -12.91 -2.65
CA ALA A 22 24.52 -12.33 -2.00
C ALA A 22 24.54 -10.79 -2.04
N GLY A 23 23.39 -10.17 -2.34
CA GLY A 23 23.25 -8.71 -2.46
C GLY A 23 23.83 -8.12 -3.75
N SER A 24 24.25 -8.95 -4.69
CA SER A 24 24.87 -8.51 -5.95
C SER A 24 23.88 -8.23 -7.08
N ASN A 25 22.61 -8.62 -6.92
CA ASN A 25 21.64 -8.69 -8.03
C ASN A 25 22.07 -9.60 -9.19
N LEU A 26 23.11 -10.43 -9.04
CA LEU A 26 23.58 -11.33 -10.08
C LEU A 26 22.84 -12.67 -10.00
N VAL A 27 21.94 -12.88 -10.94
CA VAL A 27 21.23 -14.15 -11.21
C VAL A 27 21.20 -14.43 -12.71
N PRO A 28 20.99 -15.69 -13.16
CA PRO A 28 20.91 -16.02 -14.59
C PRO A 28 19.93 -15.11 -15.38
N ILE A 29 18.78 -14.78 -14.77
CA ILE A 29 17.75 -13.88 -15.30
C ILE A 29 18.33 -12.51 -15.71
N THR A 30 19.30 -11.96 -14.98
CA THR A 30 19.83 -10.62 -15.29
C THR A 30 20.63 -10.52 -16.57
N ARG A 31 21.02 -11.66 -17.17
CA ARG A 31 21.83 -11.66 -18.39
C ARG A 31 21.02 -11.38 -19.66
N GLU A 32 19.72 -11.66 -19.64
CA GLU A 32 18.83 -11.61 -20.81
C GLU A 32 18.73 -10.20 -21.41
N PHE A 33 18.61 -9.17 -20.58
CA PHE A 33 18.53 -7.78 -21.04
C PHE A 33 19.90 -7.16 -21.34
N GLY A 34 20.97 -7.96 -21.25
CA GLY A 34 22.34 -7.53 -21.51
C GLY A 34 22.82 -6.45 -20.53
N LYS A 35 23.85 -5.73 -20.99
CA LYS A 35 24.50 -4.66 -20.24
C LYS A 35 23.61 -3.41 -20.18
N ILE A 36 23.19 -3.02 -18.99
CA ILE A 36 22.48 -1.77 -18.70
C ILE A 36 23.48 -0.75 -18.12
N PRO A 37 23.73 0.38 -18.81
CA PRO A 37 24.60 1.45 -18.28
C PRO A 37 24.14 1.94 -16.91
N GLY A 38 25.09 2.12 -15.98
CA GLY A 38 24.83 2.61 -14.63
C GLY A 38 24.66 1.52 -13.56
N TYR A 39 24.67 0.24 -13.92
CA TYR A 39 24.60 -0.87 -12.97
C TYR A 39 25.96 -1.57 -12.71
N PRO A 40 26.14 -2.23 -11.54
CA PRO A 40 27.37 -2.93 -11.16
C PRO A 40 27.85 -4.02 -12.14
N GLY A 41 28.98 -4.67 -11.86
CA GLY A 41 29.42 -5.85 -12.62
C GLY A 41 29.63 -5.62 -14.13
N GLY A 42 29.98 -4.39 -14.53
CA GLY A 42 30.11 -4.02 -15.93
C GLY A 42 28.77 -3.77 -16.63
N GLY A 43 27.71 -3.39 -15.90
CA GLY A 43 26.35 -3.11 -16.35
C GLY A 43 25.37 -4.30 -16.23
N TYR A 44 25.72 -5.29 -15.41
CA TYR A 44 24.83 -6.37 -14.97
C TYR A 44 24.40 -6.12 -13.50
N GLY A 45 23.67 -7.04 -12.86
CA GLY A 45 23.35 -6.87 -11.43
C GLY A 45 22.42 -5.69 -11.16
N TYR A 46 21.46 -5.45 -12.06
CA TYR A 46 20.36 -4.51 -11.84
C TYR A 46 19.23 -5.20 -11.05
N PRO A 47 18.40 -4.44 -10.32
CA PRO A 47 17.23 -4.97 -9.65
C PRO A 47 16.34 -5.77 -10.60
N TRP A 48 16.14 -7.05 -10.31
CA TRP A 48 15.69 -8.03 -11.31
C TRP A 48 14.24 -8.49 -11.17
N CYS A 49 13.40 -7.80 -10.40
CA CYS A 49 11.97 -8.14 -10.24
C CYS A 49 11.18 -8.03 -11.55
N ALA A 50 11.36 -6.93 -12.30
CA ALA A 50 10.73 -6.72 -13.60
C ALA A 50 11.34 -7.61 -14.71
N ALA A 51 12.64 -7.90 -14.62
CA ALA A 51 13.27 -8.84 -15.53
C ALA A 51 12.75 -10.27 -15.32
N ALA A 52 12.59 -10.72 -14.06
CA ALA A 52 12.03 -12.03 -13.76
C ALA A 52 10.64 -12.20 -14.37
N THR A 53 9.72 -11.28 -14.12
CA THR A 53 8.36 -11.32 -14.69
C THR A 53 8.36 -11.31 -16.22
N SER A 54 9.26 -10.55 -16.84
CA SER A 54 9.43 -10.54 -18.31
C SER A 54 9.94 -11.88 -18.85
N ILE A 55 10.89 -12.52 -18.16
CA ILE A 55 11.47 -13.79 -18.58
C ILE A 55 10.49 -14.94 -18.40
N TRP A 56 9.72 -14.96 -17.32
CA TRP A 56 8.65 -15.97 -17.14
C TRP A 56 7.59 -15.88 -18.24
N CYS A 57 7.21 -14.65 -18.63
CA CYS A 57 6.30 -14.45 -19.76
C CYS A 57 6.93 -14.94 -21.08
N LYS A 58 8.21 -14.62 -21.32
CA LYS A 58 8.94 -15.09 -22.51
C LYS A 58 9.01 -16.61 -22.57
N ALA A 59 9.44 -17.25 -21.48
CA ALA A 59 9.64 -18.69 -21.37
C ALA A 59 8.32 -19.46 -21.58
N ALA A 60 7.21 -18.93 -21.08
CA ALA A 60 5.88 -19.48 -21.32
C ALA A 60 5.42 -19.37 -22.79
N GLY A 61 6.10 -18.56 -23.61
CA GLY A 61 5.82 -18.37 -25.03
C GLY A 61 4.88 -17.20 -25.33
N LEU A 62 4.80 -16.17 -24.47
CA LEU A 62 4.10 -14.93 -24.80
C LEU A 62 4.93 -14.10 -25.78
N LYS A 63 4.28 -13.33 -26.66
CA LYS A 63 4.95 -12.43 -27.60
C LYS A 63 5.36 -11.13 -26.92
N ALA A 64 6.66 -10.87 -26.88
CA ALA A 64 7.23 -9.64 -26.30
C ALA A 64 6.62 -8.37 -26.92
N GLY A 65 6.24 -7.41 -26.09
CA GLY A 65 5.66 -6.12 -26.49
C GLY A 65 4.20 -6.18 -26.94
N THR A 66 3.74 -7.33 -27.42
CA THR A 66 2.35 -7.55 -27.84
C THR A 66 1.51 -8.11 -26.70
N ASP A 67 1.95 -9.21 -26.09
CA ASP A 67 1.18 -9.89 -25.05
C ASP A 67 1.55 -9.40 -23.65
N TYR A 68 2.77 -8.89 -23.47
CA TYR A 68 3.29 -8.44 -22.18
C TYR A 68 4.43 -7.41 -22.37
N PRO A 69 4.77 -6.61 -21.35
CA PRO A 69 5.93 -5.72 -21.39
C PRO A 69 7.23 -6.51 -21.19
N HIS A 70 8.05 -6.64 -22.23
CA HIS A 70 9.37 -7.25 -22.12
C HIS A 70 10.42 -6.20 -21.74
N THR A 71 10.66 -6.03 -20.43
CA THR A 71 11.49 -4.93 -19.90
C THR A 71 12.01 -5.23 -18.50
N PRO A 72 13.23 -4.77 -18.14
CA PRO A 72 13.74 -4.86 -16.77
C PRO A 72 13.27 -3.70 -15.88
N SER A 73 12.33 -2.85 -16.33
CA SER A 73 11.89 -1.65 -15.61
C SER A 73 10.40 -1.72 -15.22
N THR A 74 10.12 -1.59 -13.93
CA THR A 74 8.76 -1.52 -13.37
C THR A 74 7.97 -0.31 -13.91
N LEU A 75 8.64 0.83 -14.11
CA LEU A 75 8.02 2.02 -14.73
C LEU A 75 7.62 1.75 -16.18
N ALA A 76 8.47 1.06 -16.95
CA ALA A 76 8.15 0.71 -18.32
C ALA A 76 6.99 -0.30 -18.39
N GLN A 77 6.86 -1.22 -17.41
CA GLN A 77 5.70 -2.10 -17.31
C GLN A 77 4.41 -1.33 -17.03
N TYR A 78 4.45 -0.37 -16.11
CA TYR A 78 3.32 0.53 -15.84
C TYR A 78 2.90 1.29 -17.11
N ASP A 79 3.86 1.94 -17.78
CA ASP A 79 3.59 2.74 -18.98
C ASP A 79 3.04 1.90 -20.12
N TRP A 80 3.64 0.72 -20.35
CA TRP A 80 3.15 -0.22 -21.36
C TRP A 80 1.70 -0.60 -21.07
N ALA A 81 1.35 -0.90 -19.82
CA ALA A 81 -0.01 -1.30 -19.46
C ALA A 81 -1.02 -0.16 -19.63
N LYS A 82 -0.64 1.08 -19.30
CA LYS A 82 -1.49 2.26 -19.56
C LYS A 82 -1.72 2.45 -21.05
N THR A 83 -0.65 2.45 -21.85
CA THR A 83 -0.73 2.63 -23.31
C THR A 83 -1.52 1.51 -23.99
N ASN A 84 -1.34 0.27 -23.54
CA ASN A 84 -1.98 -0.90 -24.16
C ASN A 84 -3.35 -1.25 -23.58
N LYS A 85 -3.90 -0.40 -22.68
CA LYS A 85 -5.17 -0.64 -21.97
C LYS A 85 -5.18 -1.99 -21.24
N ARG A 86 -4.04 -2.33 -20.64
CA ARG A 86 -3.82 -3.54 -19.82
C ARG A 86 -3.58 -3.23 -18.35
N TRP A 87 -3.94 -2.03 -17.90
CA TRP A 87 -3.87 -1.62 -16.52
C TRP A 87 -5.20 -1.85 -15.81
N TYR A 88 -5.17 -2.52 -14.66
CA TYR A 88 -6.35 -2.86 -13.87
C TYR A 88 -6.15 -2.48 -12.40
N SER A 89 -7.26 -2.20 -11.71
CA SER A 89 -7.31 -1.98 -10.27
C SER A 89 -7.61 -3.26 -9.49
N THR A 90 -8.14 -4.29 -10.17
CA THR A 90 -8.53 -5.59 -9.61
C THR A 90 -7.54 -6.69 -10.04
N PRO A 91 -7.12 -7.59 -9.14
CA PRO A 91 -6.24 -8.70 -9.50
C PRO A 91 -6.97 -9.83 -10.23
N LYS A 92 -6.31 -10.43 -11.22
CA LYS A 92 -6.58 -11.78 -11.73
C LYS A 92 -5.32 -12.65 -11.62
N VAL A 93 -5.54 -13.97 -11.61
CA VAL A 93 -4.45 -14.95 -11.73
C VAL A 93 -3.67 -14.68 -13.02
N GLY A 94 -2.34 -14.60 -12.91
CA GLY A 94 -1.44 -14.25 -14.00
C GLY A 94 -1.19 -12.76 -14.18
N ASP A 95 -1.82 -11.87 -13.42
CA ASP A 95 -1.46 -10.45 -13.46
C ASP A 95 -0.06 -10.20 -12.89
N LEU A 96 0.60 -9.13 -13.32
CA LEU A 96 1.78 -8.58 -12.65
C LEU A 96 1.31 -7.47 -11.71
N VAL A 97 1.46 -7.66 -10.41
CA VAL A 97 1.10 -6.67 -9.39
C VAL A 97 2.26 -5.72 -9.17
N LEU A 98 2.03 -4.42 -9.31
CA LEU A 98 3.04 -3.38 -9.08
C LEU A 98 2.87 -2.75 -7.72
N TYR A 99 4.00 -2.40 -7.11
CA TYR A 99 4.06 -1.75 -5.81
C TYR A 99 4.70 -0.37 -5.89
N SER A 100 4.14 0.58 -5.16
CA SER A 100 4.60 1.96 -5.06
C SER A 100 4.78 2.37 -3.60
N SER A 101 5.84 3.12 -3.32
CA SER A 101 6.13 3.64 -1.98
C SER A 101 5.15 4.72 -1.52
N ASN A 102 4.48 5.39 -2.45
CA ASN A 102 3.60 6.53 -2.19
C ASN A 102 2.32 6.52 -3.03
N GLY A 103 1.98 5.37 -3.65
CA GLY A 103 0.81 5.24 -4.51
C GLY A 103 0.90 5.97 -5.85
N THR A 104 2.02 6.63 -6.15
CA THR A 104 2.22 7.34 -7.44
C THR A 104 3.04 6.51 -8.41
N ARG A 105 2.94 6.84 -9.71
CA ARG A 105 3.81 6.28 -10.76
C ARG A 105 5.29 6.45 -10.41
N ALA A 106 5.68 7.63 -9.91
CA ALA A 106 7.09 7.91 -9.57
C ALA A 106 7.60 7.09 -8.39
N GLY A 107 6.71 6.62 -7.52
CA GLY A 107 7.06 5.76 -6.38
C GLY A 107 7.10 4.27 -6.71
N ILE A 108 6.83 3.84 -7.95
CA ILE A 108 6.83 2.43 -8.33
C ILE A 108 8.24 1.85 -8.20
N TYR A 109 8.38 0.79 -7.41
CA TYR A 109 9.68 0.22 -7.08
C TYR A 109 9.75 -1.31 -7.23
N HIS A 110 8.61 -2.01 -7.28
CA HIS A 110 8.60 -3.47 -7.29
C HIS A 110 7.44 -4.06 -8.09
N VAL A 111 7.61 -5.31 -8.53
CA VAL A 111 6.59 -6.07 -9.26
C VAL A 111 6.69 -7.57 -8.99
N GLU A 112 5.55 -8.25 -8.93
CA GLU A 112 5.46 -9.70 -8.77
C GLU A 112 4.36 -10.33 -9.63
N LEU A 113 4.46 -11.63 -9.89
CA LEU A 113 3.42 -12.39 -10.59
C LEU A 113 2.34 -12.86 -9.62
N VAL A 114 1.07 -12.63 -9.93
CA VAL A 114 -0.08 -13.13 -9.16
C VAL A 114 -0.33 -14.62 -9.47
N GLU A 115 -0.05 -15.48 -8.51
CA GLU A 115 -0.28 -16.93 -8.59
C GLU A 115 -1.72 -17.32 -8.23
N LYS A 116 -2.30 -16.68 -7.20
CA LYS A 116 -3.67 -16.94 -6.73
C LYS A 116 -4.36 -15.66 -6.29
N VAL A 117 -5.68 -15.61 -6.42
CA VAL A 117 -6.52 -14.51 -5.94
C VAL A 117 -7.59 -15.08 -5.01
N SER A 118 -7.73 -14.47 -3.84
CA SER A 118 -8.83 -14.71 -2.89
C SER A 118 -9.66 -13.43 -2.70
N THR A 119 -10.68 -13.49 -1.85
CA THR A 119 -11.49 -12.31 -1.50
C THR A 119 -10.67 -11.23 -0.78
N SER A 120 -9.72 -11.61 0.07
CA SER A 120 -8.96 -10.68 0.92
C SER A 120 -7.46 -10.61 0.60
N SER A 121 -6.92 -11.54 -0.18
CA SER A 121 -5.48 -11.65 -0.45
C SER A 121 -5.16 -12.08 -1.89
N ILE A 122 -3.91 -11.84 -2.28
CA ILE A 122 -3.28 -12.45 -3.44
C ILE A 122 -2.09 -13.29 -2.97
N THR A 123 -1.83 -14.42 -3.62
CA THR A 123 -0.56 -15.13 -3.53
C THR A 123 0.28 -14.73 -4.73
N THR A 124 1.52 -14.33 -4.50
CA THR A 124 2.44 -13.86 -5.53
C THR A 124 3.73 -14.68 -5.58
N ILE A 125 4.40 -14.65 -6.73
CA ILE A 125 5.78 -15.08 -6.90
C ILE A 125 6.59 -13.88 -7.38
N GLY A 126 7.55 -13.45 -6.57
CA GLY A 126 8.41 -12.30 -6.85
C GLY A 126 9.85 -12.72 -7.06
N GLY A 127 10.51 -12.15 -8.07
CA GLY A 127 11.96 -12.15 -8.18
C GLY A 127 12.54 -10.91 -7.51
N ASN A 128 13.82 -10.94 -7.16
CA ASN A 128 14.50 -9.87 -6.46
C ASN A 128 13.76 -9.38 -5.21
N THR A 129 13.31 -10.31 -4.38
CA THR A 129 12.59 -10.06 -3.14
C THR A 129 13.21 -10.94 -2.05
N SER A 130 12.84 -10.73 -0.79
CA SER A 130 13.29 -11.53 0.35
C SER A 130 12.12 -12.31 0.95
N GLY A 131 12.42 -13.20 1.91
CA GLY A 131 11.40 -13.91 2.68
C GLY A 131 10.34 -12.97 3.27
N SER A 132 9.26 -13.53 3.81
CA SER A 132 8.03 -12.83 4.22
C SER A 132 8.16 -11.84 5.42
N ALA A 133 9.26 -11.11 5.58
CA ALA A 133 9.41 -10.14 6.66
C ALA A 133 8.54 -8.88 6.40
N GLY A 134 7.90 -8.37 7.45
CA GLY A 134 7.04 -7.17 7.38
C GLY A 134 5.74 -7.36 6.60
N ASP A 135 5.17 -6.29 6.04
CA ASP A 135 3.94 -6.30 5.22
C ASP A 135 4.05 -7.12 3.91
N GLY A 136 5.13 -7.89 3.76
CA GLY A 136 5.33 -8.91 2.74
C GLY A 136 5.78 -8.36 1.39
N ILE A 137 6.05 -7.06 1.27
CA ILE A 137 6.39 -6.41 -0.01
C ILE A 137 7.76 -5.73 0.09
N GLU A 138 8.78 -6.51 -0.18
CA GLU A 138 10.17 -6.06 -0.25
C GLU A 138 10.66 -6.14 -1.70
N GLY A 139 11.15 -5.03 -2.24
CA GLY A 139 11.86 -5.01 -3.51
C GLY A 139 13.37 -5.01 -3.25
N ASN A 140 14.13 -5.58 -4.18
CA ASN A 140 15.58 -5.69 -4.09
C ASN A 140 16.09 -6.58 -2.94
N GLY A 141 15.44 -7.73 -2.76
CA GLY A 141 15.85 -8.77 -1.82
C GLY A 141 16.67 -9.89 -2.47
N ASP A 142 17.09 -10.87 -1.69
CA ASP A 142 18.15 -11.83 -2.06
C ASP A 142 17.74 -12.93 -3.07
N GLY A 143 16.49 -12.99 -3.51
CA GLY A 143 16.04 -14.14 -4.29
C GLY A 143 14.63 -14.12 -4.86
N CYS A 144 14.18 -15.31 -5.25
CA CYS A 144 12.81 -15.55 -5.70
C CYS A 144 12.00 -16.27 -4.62
N TYR A 145 10.83 -15.72 -4.30
CA TYR A 145 9.99 -16.16 -3.19
C TYR A 145 8.50 -16.13 -3.54
N ARG A 146 7.74 -17.00 -2.87
CA ARG A 146 6.29 -16.96 -2.86
C ARG A 146 5.81 -16.20 -1.64
N LYS A 147 4.83 -15.31 -1.81
CA LYS A 147 4.29 -14.46 -0.74
C LYS A 147 2.77 -14.41 -0.77
N THR A 148 2.17 -14.05 0.36
CA THR A 148 0.73 -13.77 0.46
C THR A 148 0.56 -12.33 0.92
N ILE A 149 -0.18 -11.56 0.15
CA ILE A 149 -0.30 -10.11 0.31
C ILE A 149 -1.78 -9.79 0.43
N THR A 150 -2.15 -9.03 1.46
CA THR A 150 -3.52 -8.54 1.63
C THR A 150 -3.86 -7.63 0.46
N ARG A 151 -5.02 -7.83 -0.18
CA ARG A 151 -5.50 -6.98 -1.30
C ARG A 151 -5.66 -5.53 -0.89
N GLY A 152 -5.90 -5.30 0.40
CA GLY A 152 -5.91 -4.03 1.13
C GLY A 152 -4.59 -3.25 1.13
N ASN A 153 -3.45 -3.87 0.79
CA ASN A 153 -2.16 -3.25 1.03
C ASN A 153 -1.99 -1.97 0.21
N ALA A 154 -1.82 -0.84 0.90
CA ALA A 154 -1.69 0.50 0.32
C ALA A 154 -0.55 0.64 -0.70
N ARG A 155 0.48 -0.21 -0.61
CA ARG A 155 1.60 -0.22 -1.56
C ARG A 155 1.21 -0.80 -2.92
N ILE A 156 0.15 -1.59 -3.03
CA ILE A 156 -0.33 -2.07 -4.34
C ILE A 156 -0.80 -0.85 -5.14
N ILE A 157 -0.12 -0.54 -6.25
CA ILE A 157 -0.54 0.56 -7.11
C ILE A 157 -1.54 0.11 -8.19
N GLY A 158 -1.49 -1.16 -8.59
CA GLY A 158 -2.38 -1.77 -9.56
C GLY A 158 -1.72 -2.95 -10.27
N TYR A 159 -2.36 -3.39 -11.36
CA TYR A 159 -2.06 -4.66 -12.02
C TYR A 159 -1.85 -4.47 -13.51
N VAL A 160 -0.77 -5.04 -14.03
CA VAL A 160 -0.56 -5.25 -15.47
C VAL A 160 -1.11 -6.61 -15.82
N ARG A 161 -2.01 -6.69 -16.79
CA ARG A 161 -2.56 -7.98 -17.25
C ARG A 161 -1.98 -8.36 -18.59
N PRO A 162 -1.07 -9.35 -18.66
CA PRO A 162 -0.66 -9.90 -19.94
C PRO A 162 -1.85 -10.47 -20.72
N ARG A 163 -1.68 -10.63 -22.04
CA ARG A 163 -2.67 -11.29 -22.89
C ARG A 163 -2.45 -12.80 -22.80
N TYR A 164 -3.47 -13.48 -22.32
CA TYR A 164 -3.51 -14.94 -22.25
C TYR A 164 -4.60 -15.44 -23.17
N ALA A 165 -4.38 -16.61 -23.76
CA ALA A 165 -5.34 -17.20 -24.69
C ALA A 165 -6.61 -17.74 -24.02
N ASP A 166 -6.52 -18.08 -22.74
CA ASP A 166 -7.63 -18.56 -21.90
C ASP A 166 -8.29 -17.43 -21.09
N ALA A 167 -7.78 -16.20 -21.20
CA ALA A 167 -8.36 -15.07 -20.50
C ALA A 167 -9.64 -14.60 -21.23
N SER A 168 -10.76 -14.64 -20.50
CA SER A 168 -11.93 -13.86 -20.88
C SER A 168 -11.56 -12.37 -20.85
N GLU A 169 -11.49 -11.76 -22.04
CA GLU A 169 -11.38 -10.33 -22.28
C GLU A 169 -12.72 -9.59 -22.05
N ALA A 170 -13.76 -10.30 -21.58
CA ALA A 170 -15.03 -9.69 -21.24
C ALA A 170 -14.78 -8.57 -20.20
N PRO A 171 -15.38 -7.38 -20.41
CA PRO A 171 -15.27 -6.31 -19.42
C PRO A 171 -15.72 -6.85 -18.07
N GLU A 172 -15.00 -6.48 -17.01
CA GLU A 172 -15.48 -6.76 -15.66
C GLU A 172 -16.92 -6.25 -15.55
N LYS A 173 -17.77 -7.08 -14.93
CA LYS A 173 -19.18 -6.72 -14.71
C LYS A 173 -19.20 -5.31 -14.10
N PRO A 174 -19.98 -4.36 -14.65
CA PRO A 174 -20.09 -3.02 -14.08
C PRO A 174 -20.36 -3.13 -12.58
N TRP A 175 -19.63 -2.33 -11.80
CA TRP A 175 -19.82 -2.33 -10.36
C TRP A 175 -21.29 -2.08 -10.03
N ASP A 176 -21.85 -2.89 -9.13
CA ASP A 176 -23.28 -2.92 -8.83
C ASP A 176 -23.75 -1.76 -7.93
N GLY A 177 -22.83 -0.85 -7.57
CA GLY A 177 -23.09 0.29 -6.71
C GLY A 177 -23.21 -0.06 -5.22
N LYS A 178 -23.03 -1.33 -4.83
CA LYS A 178 -23.33 -1.82 -3.47
C LYS A 178 -22.22 -2.71 -2.89
N SER A 179 -21.73 -3.69 -3.64
CA SER A 179 -20.71 -4.62 -3.19
C SER A 179 -19.34 -3.93 -3.12
N TYR A 180 -18.36 -4.55 -2.45
CA TYR A 180 -16.98 -4.11 -2.60
C TYR A 180 -16.58 -4.14 -4.10
N PRO A 181 -15.99 -3.07 -4.66
CA PRO A 181 -15.73 -2.96 -6.11
C PRO A 181 -14.59 -3.87 -6.60
N GLY A 182 -14.06 -4.75 -5.73
CA GLY A 182 -12.98 -5.67 -6.07
C GLY A 182 -11.60 -5.00 -6.16
N HIS A 183 -11.49 -3.71 -5.89
CA HIS A 183 -10.24 -2.97 -5.88
C HIS A 183 -10.19 -1.98 -4.73
N LEU A 184 -8.98 -1.53 -4.41
CA LEU A 184 -8.76 -0.51 -3.39
C LEU A 184 -9.33 0.82 -3.85
N VAL A 185 -10.05 1.49 -2.95
CA VAL A 185 -10.46 2.88 -3.14
C VAL A 185 -9.63 3.74 -2.18
N ARG A 186 -8.85 4.66 -2.73
CA ARG A 186 -7.82 5.41 -1.98
C ARG A 186 -7.56 6.79 -2.59
N ARG A 187 -6.67 7.55 -1.97
CA ARG A 187 -6.34 8.91 -2.40
C ARG A 187 -5.98 9.02 -3.88
N GLY A 188 -6.63 9.96 -4.56
CA GLY A 188 -6.48 10.22 -5.99
C GLY A 188 -7.41 9.40 -6.89
N ASP A 189 -8.11 8.40 -6.36
CA ASP A 189 -9.18 7.73 -7.10
C ASP A 189 -10.39 8.66 -7.26
N ARG A 190 -11.15 8.45 -8.33
CA ARG A 190 -12.37 9.21 -8.63
C ARG A 190 -13.46 8.29 -9.15
N GLY A 191 -14.72 8.65 -8.90
CA GLY A 191 -15.87 7.97 -9.49
C GLY A 191 -16.89 7.44 -8.49
N ALA A 192 -17.74 6.53 -8.96
CA ALA A 192 -18.92 6.08 -8.24
C ALA A 192 -18.56 5.36 -6.92
N GLU A 193 -17.45 4.63 -6.93
CA GLU A 193 -16.92 3.88 -5.78
C GLU A 193 -16.50 4.83 -4.66
N VAL A 194 -15.81 5.93 -5.01
CA VAL A 194 -15.43 7.01 -4.08
C VAL A 194 -16.68 7.68 -3.52
N LYS A 195 -17.67 7.95 -4.38
CA LYS A 195 -18.94 8.53 -3.96
C LYS A 195 -19.64 7.67 -2.91
N ALA A 196 -19.61 6.36 -3.08
CA ALA A 196 -20.16 5.43 -2.09
C ALA A 196 -19.37 5.42 -0.79
N VAL A 197 -18.03 5.47 -0.84
CA VAL A 197 -17.20 5.61 0.37
C VAL A 197 -17.56 6.87 1.14
N GLN A 198 -17.62 8.03 0.48
CA GLN A 198 -17.98 9.31 1.11
C GLN A 198 -19.38 9.27 1.72
N ASN A 199 -20.36 8.69 1.02
CA ASN A 199 -21.71 8.50 1.55
C ASN A 199 -21.73 7.58 2.78
N MET A 200 -21.02 6.44 2.73
CA MET A 200 -20.93 5.52 3.86
C MET A 200 -20.28 6.19 5.06
N LEU A 201 -19.17 6.93 4.87
CA LEU A 201 -18.53 7.70 5.96
C LEU A 201 -19.47 8.75 6.53
N ASN A 202 -20.20 9.50 5.70
CA ASN A 202 -21.17 10.49 6.18
C ASN A 202 -22.34 9.85 6.96
N ALA A 203 -22.65 8.57 6.71
CA ALA A 203 -23.60 7.81 7.53
C ALA A 203 -23.05 7.52 8.95
N PHE A 204 -21.73 7.57 9.16
CA PHE A 204 -21.06 7.57 10.47
C PHE A 204 -20.79 9.01 10.98
N ASP A 205 -21.67 9.96 10.64
CA ASP A 205 -21.64 11.37 11.08
C ASP A 205 -20.45 12.22 10.61
N TRP A 206 -19.63 11.72 9.67
CA TRP A 206 -18.66 12.56 8.98
C TRP A 206 -19.35 13.65 8.14
N LYS A 207 -18.65 14.77 7.92
CA LYS A 207 -19.12 15.92 7.14
C LYS A 207 -18.25 16.12 5.90
N LEU A 208 -18.10 15.07 5.11
CA LEU A 208 -17.36 15.11 3.85
C LEU A 208 -18.25 15.63 2.72
N ASP A 209 -17.66 16.37 1.79
CA ASP A 209 -18.27 16.63 0.49
C ASP A 209 -18.32 15.32 -0.31
N VAL A 210 -19.46 15.05 -0.95
CA VAL A 210 -19.67 13.85 -1.77
C VAL A 210 -19.43 14.20 -3.24
N ASP A 211 -18.18 14.51 -3.55
CA ASP A 211 -17.72 15.03 -4.85
C ASP A 211 -17.18 13.94 -5.79
N ALA A 212 -17.14 12.69 -5.34
CA ALA A 212 -16.54 11.56 -6.05
C ALA A 212 -15.02 11.71 -6.29
N ASP A 213 -14.32 12.57 -5.55
CA ASP A 213 -12.86 12.67 -5.51
C ASP A 213 -12.33 12.20 -4.14
N PHE A 214 -11.45 11.21 -4.15
CA PHE A 214 -10.83 10.72 -2.93
C PHE A 214 -9.68 11.65 -2.54
N GLY A 215 -10.03 12.83 -2.04
CA GLY A 215 -9.10 13.84 -1.57
C GLY A 215 -8.56 13.55 -0.15
N PRO A 216 -7.67 14.43 0.36
CA PRO A 216 -7.07 14.29 1.70
C PRO A 216 -8.09 14.20 2.84
N SER A 217 -9.23 14.88 2.74
CA SER A 217 -10.29 14.82 3.75
C SER A 217 -10.94 13.42 3.81
N THR A 218 -11.17 12.81 2.66
CA THR A 218 -11.71 11.44 2.56
C THR A 218 -10.71 10.42 3.11
N GLU A 219 -9.43 10.55 2.76
CA GLU A 219 -8.33 9.72 3.30
C GLU A 219 -8.26 9.79 4.82
N HIS A 220 -8.29 11.00 5.39
CA HIS A 220 -8.27 11.18 6.83
C HIS A 220 -9.48 10.54 7.52
N ALA A 221 -10.69 10.71 6.97
CA ALA A 221 -11.90 10.09 7.50
C ALA A 221 -11.83 8.56 7.48
N VAL A 222 -11.27 7.97 6.42
CA VAL A 222 -11.04 6.52 6.32
C VAL A 222 -10.04 6.04 7.38
N GLN A 223 -8.92 6.75 7.59
CA GLN A 223 -7.93 6.38 8.61
C GLN A 223 -8.53 6.34 10.02
N VAL A 224 -9.31 7.37 10.37
CA VAL A 224 -9.97 7.45 11.68
C VAL A 224 -11.06 6.37 11.80
N PHE A 225 -11.85 6.15 10.75
CA PHE A 225 -12.84 5.08 10.71
C PHE A 225 -12.21 3.71 10.95
N GLN A 226 -11.11 3.40 10.25
CA GLN A 226 -10.36 2.15 10.38
C GLN A 226 -9.86 1.96 11.80
N SER A 227 -9.24 2.99 12.39
CA SER A 227 -8.75 2.96 13.77
C SER A 227 -9.88 2.62 14.76
N ASN A 228 -11.03 3.30 14.64
CA ASN A 228 -12.19 3.08 15.50
C ASN A 228 -12.80 1.66 15.35
N HIS A 229 -12.60 1.03 14.20
CA HIS A 229 -13.09 -0.32 13.91
C HIS A 229 -12.00 -1.40 14.06
N LYS A 230 -10.86 -1.08 14.69
CA LYS A 230 -9.73 -1.99 14.90
C LYS A 230 -9.16 -2.57 13.59
N LEU A 231 -9.23 -1.79 12.51
CA LEU A 231 -8.59 -2.07 11.24
C LEU A 231 -7.24 -1.32 11.15
N MET A 232 -6.39 -1.71 10.21
CA MET A 232 -5.16 -0.97 9.92
C MET A 232 -5.51 0.44 9.39
N PRO A 233 -5.08 1.54 10.03
CA PRO A 233 -5.49 2.90 9.67
C PRO A 233 -4.62 3.46 8.53
N ASP A 234 -4.64 2.79 7.38
CA ASP A 234 -3.82 3.13 6.21
C ASP A 234 -4.47 4.15 5.26
N GLY A 235 -5.74 4.50 5.47
CA GLY A 235 -6.47 5.44 4.61
C GLY A 235 -6.97 4.84 3.31
N VAL A 236 -6.89 3.51 3.19
CA VAL A 236 -7.26 2.76 2.00
C VAL A 236 -8.49 1.90 2.27
N VAL A 237 -9.53 2.06 1.44
CA VAL A 237 -10.73 1.24 1.54
C VAL A 237 -10.51 -0.09 0.82
N GLY A 238 -9.98 -1.06 1.55
CA GLY A 238 -9.94 -2.48 1.19
C GLY A 238 -11.25 -3.22 1.51
N PRO A 239 -11.31 -4.55 1.27
CA PRO A 239 -12.51 -5.35 1.50
C PRO A 239 -13.02 -5.28 2.95
N ASP A 240 -12.12 -5.28 3.93
CA ASP A 240 -12.47 -5.24 5.36
C ASP A 240 -13.01 -3.86 5.76
N THR A 241 -12.36 -2.79 5.30
CA THR A 241 -12.86 -1.42 5.48
C THR A 241 -14.22 -1.24 4.82
N TRP A 242 -14.39 -1.73 3.60
CA TRP A 242 -15.66 -1.68 2.88
C TRP A 242 -16.76 -2.44 3.62
N LYS A 243 -16.47 -3.66 4.08
CA LYS A 243 -17.42 -4.45 4.85
C LYS A 243 -17.85 -3.74 6.12
N ALA A 244 -16.92 -3.11 6.84
CA ALA A 244 -17.22 -2.34 8.03
C ALA A 244 -18.06 -1.09 7.72
N LEU A 245 -17.74 -0.35 6.66
CA LEU A 245 -18.52 0.80 6.20
C LEU A 245 -19.93 0.40 5.78
N ALA A 246 -20.06 -0.68 5.01
CA ALA A 246 -21.33 -1.17 4.47
C ALA A 246 -22.25 -1.78 5.55
N ALA A 247 -21.70 -2.19 6.70
CA ALA A 247 -22.51 -2.62 7.84
C ALA A 247 -23.32 -1.46 8.47
N GLY A 248 -22.94 -0.21 8.17
CA GLY A 248 -23.54 0.99 8.74
C GLY A 248 -23.22 1.15 10.23
N PRO A 249 -23.68 2.25 10.86
CA PRO A 249 -23.46 2.49 12.28
C PRO A 249 -24.06 1.35 13.10
N LEU A 250 -23.24 0.70 13.93
CA LEU A 250 -23.74 -0.25 14.91
C LEU A 250 -24.75 0.48 15.82
N LYS A 251 -25.91 -0.14 16.08
CA LYS A 251 -26.82 0.33 17.13
C LYS A 251 -25.99 0.46 18.40
N LYS A 252 -25.95 1.67 18.98
CA LYS A 252 -25.20 1.95 20.21
C LYS A 252 -25.51 0.89 21.25
N GLU A 253 -24.57 -0.04 21.45
CA GLU A 253 -24.42 -0.68 22.74
C GLU A 253 -23.91 0.39 23.71
N PRO A 254 -24.37 0.45 24.96
CA PRO A 254 -23.90 1.47 25.88
C PRO A 254 -22.39 1.29 26.04
N ALA A 255 -21.64 2.35 25.73
CA ALA A 255 -20.23 2.40 26.07
C ALA A 255 -20.10 2.14 27.57
N LYS A 256 -19.47 1.02 27.96
CA LYS A 256 -19.05 0.82 29.34
C LYS A 256 -18.06 1.93 29.68
N ALA A 257 -18.48 2.83 30.55
CA ALA A 257 -17.65 3.90 31.07
C ALA A 257 -16.37 3.31 31.69
N PRO A 258 -15.16 3.76 31.31
CA PRO A 258 -13.99 3.47 32.11
C PRO A 258 -14.14 4.18 33.47
N ALA A 259 -13.90 3.43 34.54
CA ALA A 259 -14.00 3.91 35.90
C ALA A 259 -13.06 5.11 36.16
N LYS A 260 -13.59 6.10 36.90
CA LYS A 260 -12.93 7.34 37.31
C LYS A 260 -11.71 7.06 38.21
N PRO A 261 -10.48 7.45 37.84
CA PRO A 261 -9.37 7.55 38.80
C PRO A 261 -9.56 8.79 39.69
N PRO A 262 -9.10 8.76 40.95
CA PRO A 262 -9.24 9.89 41.85
C PRO A 262 -8.39 11.08 41.38
N ALA A 263 -8.87 12.29 41.67
CA ALA A 263 -8.26 13.54 41.26
C ALA A 263 -6.82 13.68 41.79
N LYS A 264 -5.89 14.00 40.88
CA LYS A 264 -4.56 14.53 41.22
C LYS A 264 -4.12 15.58 40.20
N ALA A 265 -3.71 16.72 40.75
CA ALA A 265 -2.90 17.84 40.22
C ALA A 265 -3.29 18.44 38.85
N PRO A 266 -3.11 19.76 38.63
CA PRO A 266 -3.36 20.34 37.31
C PRO A 266 -2.39 19.73 36.29
N GLU A 267 -2.93 18.91 35.38
CA GLU A 267 -2.15 18.31 34.32
C GLU A 267 -1.71 19.36 33.30
N PRO A 268 -0.52 19.20 32.69
CA PRO A 268 -0.08 20.04 31.59
C PRO A 268 -1.17 20.09 30.51
N ARG A 269 -1.48 21.29 30.00
CA ARG A 269 -2.51 21.48 28.97
C ARG A 269 -2.26 20.53 27.78
N THR A 270 -3.33 19.98 27.22
CA THR A 270 -3.24 19.16 26.00
C THR A 270 -2.84 20.05 24.82
N LEU A 271 -1.77 19.66 24.10
CA LEU A 271 -1.30 20.42 22.92
C LEU A 271 -2.04 19.96 21.67
N LYS A 272 -2.46 20.89 20.82
CA LYS A 272 -3.20 20.61 19.58
C LYS A 272 -2.80 21.55 18.45
N LEU A 273 -3.28 21.25 17.24
CA LEU A 273 -3.09 22.08 16.06
C LEU A 273 -3.39 23.56 16.35
N LYS A 274 -2.50 24.45 15.86
CA LYS A 274 -2.48 25.90 16.07
C LYS A 274 -2.03 26.39 17.45
N ASP A 275 -1.76 25.50 18.40
CA ASP A 275 -1.17 25.92 19.67
C ASP A 275 0.24 26.49 19.47
N VAL A 276 0.59 27.47 20.30
CA VAL A 276 1.91 28.10 20.33
C VAL A 276 2.48 28.05 21.74
N GLY A 277 3.75 27.67 21.89
CA GLY A 277 4.43 27.76 23.18
C GLY A 277 5.74 26.96 23.27
N ASP A 278 6.45 27.16 24.38
CA ASP A 278 7.68 26.40 24.68
C ASP A 278 7.40 24.92 24.94
N ASP A 279 6.20 24.59 25.41
CA ASP A 279 5.71 23.21 25.56
C ASP A 279 5.53 22.51 24.20
N VAL A 280 5.06 23.24 23.18
CA VAL A 280 5.04 22.78 21.79
C VAL A 280 6.45 22.58 21.26
N LYS A 281 7.36 23.53 21.51
CA LYS A 281 8.77 23.41 21.10
C LYS A 281 9.45 22.18 21.69
N ALA A 282 9.26 21.94 22.99
CA ALA A 282 9.79 20.76 23.67
C ALA A 282 9.22 19.45 23.08
N ALA A 283 7.92 19.42 22.80
CA ALA A 283 7.28 18.26 22.22
C ALA A 283 7.75 17.97 20.78
N LYS A 284 7.88 18.99 19.95
CA LYS A 284 8.45 18.87 18.59
C LYS A 284 9.89 18.37 18.64
N ALA A 285 10.71 18.82 19.59
CA ALA A 285 12.08 18.32 19.75
C ALA A 285 12.11 16.81 20.08
N LYS A 286 11.21 16.31 20.94
CA LYS A 286 11.10 14.88 21.25
C LYS A 286 10.63 14.06 20.05
N LEU A 287 9.68 14.56 19.28
CA LEU A 287 9.23 13.92 18.04
C LEU A 287 10.37 13.84 17.01
N ILE A 288 11.13 14.92 16.82
CA ILE A 288 12.30 14.93 15.93
C ILE A 288 13.35 13.90 16.40
N ALA A 289 13.66 13.88 17.70
CA ALA A 289 14.56 12.88 18.29
C ALA A 289 14.05 11.43 18.14
N ALA A 290 12.73 11.24 18.08
CA ALA A 290 12.09 9.96 17.81
C ALA A 290 12.05 9.57 16.31
N GLY A 291 12.67 10.37 15.43
CA GLY A 291 12.84 10.08 14.01
C GLY A 291 11.85 10.80 13.08
N TYR A 292 10.97 11.67 13.60
CA TYR A 292 10.06 12.47 12.78
C TYR A 292 10.75 13.71 12.20
N THR A 293 11.79 13.51 11.39
CA THR A 293 12.66 14.59 10.88
C THR A 293 11.99 15.50 9.84
N TYR A 294 10.77 15.17 9.40
CA TYR A 294 9.99 15.97 8.44
C TYR A 294 9.21 17.13 9.09
N ILE A 295 9.18 17.24 10.42
CA ILE A 295 8.59 18.39 11.11
C ILE A 295 9.65 19.45 11.42
N THR A 296 9.28 20.72 11.34
CA THR A 296 10.19 21.85 11.56
C THR A 296 10.32 22.17 13.06
N PRO A 297 11.52 22.35 13.63
CA PRO A 297 11.66 22.86 15.00
C PRO A 297 10.94 24.21 15.17
N GLY A 298 10.35 24.46 16.34
CA GLY A 298 9.69 25.73 16.63
C GLY A 298 8.58 25.63 17.64
N THR A 299 7.94 26.75 17.95
CA THR A 299 6.90 26.86 18.99
C THR A 299 5.48 26.64 18.46
N TYR A 300 5.29 26.50 17.14
CA TYR A 300 3.96 26.36 16.52
C TYR A 300 3.62 24.90 16.22
N PHE A 301 2.44 24.47 16.65
CA PHE A 301 1.90 23.14 16.40
C PHE A 301 1.18 23.15 15.04
N ASP A 302 1.92 22.81 13.99
CA ASP A 302 1.44 22.77 12.61
C ASP A 302 0.83 21.40 12.23
N ALA A 303 0.26 21.32 11.02
CA ALA A 303 -0.34 20.09 10.52
C ALA A 303 0.68 18.92 10.41
N PRO A 304 1.93 19.11 9.95
CA PRO A 304 2.96 18.07 10.02
C PRO A 304 3.22 17.55 11.43
N THR A 305 3.21 18.44 12.44
CA THR A 305 3.34 18.05 13.86
C THR A 305 2.16 17.19 14.31
N GLN A 306 0.94 17.55 13.91
CA GLN A 306 -0.25 16.76 14.20
C GLN A 306 -0.16 15.35 13.60
N VAL A 307 0.31 15.23 12.37
CA VAL A 307 0.54 13.95 11.69
C VAL A 307 1.62 13.12 12.39
N ALA A 308 2.73 13.74 12.82
CA ALA A 308 3.77 13.05 13.58
C ALA A 308 3.29 12.53 14.94
N VAL A 309 2.43 13.30 15.62
CA VAL A 309 1.77 12.88 16.86
C VAL A 309 0.84 11.69 16.61
N MET A 310 0.06 11.74 15.53
CA MET A 310 -0.80 10.62 15.13
C MET A 310 0.02 9.37 14.79
N ASP A 311 1.13 9.46 14.04
CA ASP A 311 1.99 8.30 13.76
C ASP A 311 2.59 7.71 15.05
N LEU A 312 3.07 8.55 15.97
CA LEU A 312 3.54 8.09 17.28
C LEU A 312 2.44 7.36 18.05
N GLN A 313 1.23 7.93 18.11
CA GLN A 313 0.08 7.33 18.81
C GLN A 313 -0.26 5.97 18.20
N ALA A 314 -0.31 5.85 16.88
CA ALA A 314 -0.54 4.60 16.19
C ALA A 314 0.54 3.55 16.52
N ARG A 315 1.83 3.92 16.43
CA ARG A 315 2.97 3.02 16.74
C ARG A 315 3.06 2.60 18.21
N ARG A 316 2.46 3.37 19.11
CA ARG A 316 2.45 3.12 20.55
C ARG A 316 1.09 2.62 21.06
N GLN A 317 0.15 2.34 20.16
CA GLN A 317 -1.19 1.86 20.48
C GLN A 317 -1.93 2.79 21.47
N LEU A 318 -1.79 4.10 21.28
CA LEU A 318 -2.46 5.14 22.06
C LEU A 318 -3.69 5.68 21.32
N ASP A 319 -4.51 6.47 22.01
CA ASP A 319 -5.64 7.17 21.40
C ASP A 319 -5.15 8.11 20.28
N LEU A 320 -5.61 7.88 19.04
CA LEU A 320 -5.20 8.58 17.81
C LEU A 320 -5.83 9.98 17.70
N THR A 321 -5.56 10.82 18.69
CA THR A 321 -6.18 12.14 18.83
C THR A 321 -5.49 13.21 17.98
N GLY A 322 -4.23 12.99 17.57
CA GLY A 322 -3.37 14.04 17.02
C GLY A 322 -3.06 15.17 18.01
N GLN A 323 -3.38 14.97 19.29
CA GLN A 323 -3.13 15.90 20.37
C GLN A 323 -2.11 15.31 21.33
N ILE A 324 -1.24 16.14 21.89
CA ILE A 324 -0.27 15.70 22.90
C ILE A 324 -0.94 15.83 24.27
N GLY A 325 -1.79 14.86 24.57
CA GLY A 325 -2.40 14.63 25.88
C GLY A 325 -1.52 13.76 26.79
N PRO A 326 -2.00 13.39 28.00
CA PRO A 326 -1.20 12.72 29.03
C PRO A 326 -0.48 11.44 28.58
N GLN A 327 -1.19 10.57 27.84
CA GLN A 327 -0.60 9.32 27.32
C GLN A 327 0.51 9.58 26.29
N THR A 328 0.33 10.60 25.44
CA THR A 328 1.31 10.98 24.42
C THR A 328 2.53 11.67 25.04
N ARG A 329 2.32 12.50 26.08
CA ARG A 329 3.42 13.08 26.87
C ARG A 329 4.28 12.00 27.50
N LYS A 330 3.65 11.01 28.14
CA LYS A 330 4.36 9.85 28.70
C LYS A 330 5.17 9.11 27.63
N ALA A 331 4.61 8.88 26.44
CA ALA A 331 5.30 8.22 25.33
C ALA A 331 6.47 9.04 24.75
N LEU A 332 6.43 10.37 24.89
CA LEU A 332 7.51 11.29 24.51
C LEU A 332 8.50 11.59 25.65
N SER A 333 8.26 11.03 26.84
CA SER A 333 9.00 11.37 28.07
C SER A 333 9.04 12.88 28.32
N LEU A 334 7.86 13.50 28.24
CA LEU A 334 7.55 14.90 28.56
C LEU A 334 6.81 15.03 29.89
#